data_AF-A0A7L4XWT3-F1
#
_entry.id   AF-A0A7L4XWT3-F1
#
_cell.length_a   1.000
_cell.length_b   1.000
_cell.length_c   1.000
_cell.angle_alpha   90.00
_cell.angle_beta   90.00
_cell.angle_gamma   90.00
#
_symmetry.space_group_name_H-M   'P 1'
#
loop_
_entity.id
_entity.type
_entity.pdbx_description
1 polymer ?
#
loop_
_entity_poly.entity_id
_entity_poly.type
_entity_poly.pdbx_seq_one_letter_code
_entity_poly.pdbx_strand_id
1 'polypeptide(L)' 'MTPMPSSSVPPEDVPPESYVGLPSGRAEQLARDRGWHVVRSLPPGSIITMEYLEGRINFEVKDGTVTRCWLG' A
#
# COMPACT_ATOMS: atom_id res chain seq x y z
N MET A 1 -26.02 1.03 -17.51
CA MET A 1 -24.56 0.81 -17.57
C MET A 1 -24.12 0.34 -16.19
N THR A 2 -23.82 -0.94 -16.05
CA THR A 2 -23.18 -1.47 -14.85
C THR A 2 -21.74 -0.94 -14.84
N PRO A 3 -21.25 -0.27 -13.78
CA PRO A 3 -19.85 0.10 -13.71
C PRO A 3 -19.04 -1.19 -13.75
N MET A 4 -18.13 -1.31 -14.73
CA MET A 4 -17.19 -2.42 -14.80
C MET A 4 -16.36 -2.39 -13.51
N PRO A 5 -16.07 -3.53 -12.87
CA PRO A 5 -15.14 -3.54 -11.75
C PRO A 5 -13.81 -3.01 -12.28
N SER A 6 -13.39 -1.84 -11.80
CA SER A 6 -12.05 -1.32 -12.03
C SER A 6 -11.09 -2.44 -11.64
N SER A 7 -10.32 -2.94 -12.59
CA SER A 7 -9.37 -4.02 -12.36
C SER A 7 -8.52 -3.66 -11.14
N SER A 8 -8.57 -4.46 -10.07
CA SER A 8 -7.78 -4.28 -8.84
C SER A 8 -6.27 -4.48 -9.06
N VAL A 9 -5.82 -4.40 -10.31
CA VAL A 9 -4.45 -4.66 -10.73
C VAL A 9 -3.57 -3.62 -10.05
N PRO A 10 -2.60 -4.03 -9.23
CA PRO A 10 -1.64 -3.10 -8.65
C PRO A 10 -0.96 -2.33 -9.77
N PRO A 11 -0.66 -1.03 -9.62
CA PRO A 11 0.03 -0.26 -10.63
C PRO A 11 1.35 -0.96 -11.00
N GLU A 12 1.37 -1.53 -12.20
CA GLU A 12 2.37 -2.45 -12.73
C GLU A 12 3.79 -1.86 -12.78
N ASP A 13 3.90 -0.54 -12.82
CA ASP A 13 5.16 0.22 -12.96
C ASP A 13 5.73 0.82 -11.66
N VAL A 14 5.10 0.61 -10.50
CA VAL A 14 5.55 1.26 -9.25
C VAL A 14 6.11 0.24 -8.27
N PRO A 15 7.45 0.19 -8.08
CA PRO A 15 8.03 -0.72 -7.12
C PRO A 15 7.66 -0.27 -5.70
N PRO A 16 7.18 -1.17 -4.81
CA PRO A 16 6.71 -0.83 -3.46
C PRO A 16 7.76 -0.09 -2.62
N GLU A 17 9.04 -0.33 -2.88
CA GLU A 17 10.17 0.37 -2.24
C GLU A 17 10.17 1.89 -2.46
N SER A 18 9.47 2.39 -3.49
CA SER A 18 9.37 3.83 -3.79
C SER A 18 8.70 4.66 -2.69
N TYR A 19 8.00 4.02 -1.75
CA TYR A 19 7.36 4.71 -0.62
C TYR A 19 8.22 4.73 0.64
N VAL A 20 9.32 3.96 0.70
CA VAL A 20 10.21 3.91 1.87
C VAL A 20 10.87 5.28 2.07
N GLY A 21 10.94 5.74 3.31
CA GLY A 21 11.45 7.05 3.69
C GLY A 21 10.44 8.19 3.56
N LEU A 22 9.25 7.95 3.00
CA LEU A 22 8.19 8.95 2.99
C LEU A 22 7.46 9.01 4.34
N PRO A 23 6.95 10.20 4.74
CA PRO A 23 5.97 10.29 5.83
C PRO A 23 4.73 9.44 5.50
N SER A 24 4.19 8.72 6.48
CA SER A 24 3.09 7.76 6.28
C SER A 24 1.91 8.37 5.55
N GLY A 25 1.43 9.55 5.97
CA GLY A 25 0.31 10.22 5.32
C GLY A 25 0.58 10.60 3.86
N ARG A 26 1.82 10.97 3.52
CA ARG A 26 2.22 11.24 2.13
C ARG A 26 2.27 9.96 1.31
N ALA A 27 2.80 8.87 1.88
CA ALA A 27 2.84 7.57 1.23
C ALA A 27 1.44 7.03 0.97
N GLU A 28 0.52 7.17 1.93
CA GLU A 28 -0.87 6.77 1.80
C GLU A 28 -1.60 7.53 0.69
N GLN A 29 -1.47 8.85 0.68
CA GLN A 29 -2.08 9.67 -0.38
C GLN A 29 -1.51 9.32 -1.75
N LEU A 30 -0.19 9.23 -1.88
CA LEU A 30 0.48 8.88 -3.13
C LEU A 30 0.07 7.49 -3.63
N ALA A 31 -0.10 6.52 -2.73
CA ALA A 31 -0.57 5.20 -3.08
C ALA A 31 -2.02 5.25 -3.62
N ARG A 32 -2.92 5.98 -2.97
CA ARG A 32 -4.29 6.16 -3.48
C ARG A 32 -4.32 6.82 -4.85
N ASP A 33 -3.53 7.87 -5.06
CA ASP A 33 -3.39 8.54 -6.35
C ASP A 33 -2.88 7.61 -7.46
N ARG A 34 -2.01 6.66 -7.09
CA ARG A 34 -1.47 5.63 -7.99
C ARG A 34 -2.42 4.45 -8.21
N GLY A 35 -3.63 4.48 -7.64
CA GLY A 35 -4.64 3.45 -7.86
C GLY A 35 -4.62 2.30 -6.86
N TRP A 36 -3.85 2.38 -5.77
CA TRP A 36 -3.96 1.40 -4.69
C TRP A 36 -5.32 1.53 -4.03
N HIS A 37 -6.16 0.50 -4.16
CA HIS A 37 -7.50 0.50 -3.57
C HIS A 37 -7.47 0.33 -2.06
N VAL A 38 -6.56 -0.51 -1.57
CA VAL A 38 -6.39 -0.77 -0.14
C VAL A 38 -4.98 -0.40 0.27
N VAL A 39 -4.87 0.53 1.21
CA VAL A 39 -3.60 0.97 1.79
C VAL A 39 -3.67 0.75 3.28
N ARG A 40 -2.74 -0.03 3.82
CA ARG A 40 -2.71 -0.38 5.24
C ARG A 40 -1.36 0.00 5.85
N SER A 41 -1.39 0.82 6.89
CA SER A 41 -0.22 1.19 7.69
C SER A 41 -0.16 0.35 8.97
N LEU A 42 1.00 -0.23 9.27
CA LEU A 42 1.24 -1.14 10.40
C LEU A 42 2.46 -0.69 11.19
N PRO A 43 2.46 -0.81 12.53
CA PRO A 43 3.67 -0.59 13.33
C PRO A 43 4.70 -1.71 13.07
N PRO A 44 5.99 -1.47 13.38
CA PRO A 44 7.06 -2.43 13.17
C PRO A 44 6.83 -3.71 13.97
N GLY A 45 7.06 -4.86 13.33
CA GLY A 45 6.90 -6.17 13.99
C GLY A 45 5.45 -6.62 14.18
N SER A 46 4.48 -5.97 13.53
CA SER A 46 3.08 -6.42 13.54
C SER A 46 2.95 -7.85 13.00
N ILE A 47 2.35 -8.73 13.80
CA ILE A 47 1.97 -10.07 13.35
C ILE A 47 0.62 -9.97 12.66
N ILE A 48 0.60 -10.17 11.35
CA ILE A 48 -0.60 -10.14 10.52
C ILE A 48 -0.82 -11.49 9.86
N THR A 49 -2.07 -11.80 9.54
CA THR A 49 -2.39 -12.91 8.66
C THR A 49 -1.96 -12.57 7.24
N MET A 50 -1.39 -13.55 6.53
CA MET A 50 -0.89 -13.42 5.16
C MET A 50 -2.01 -13.58 4.12
N GLU A 51 -3.25 -13.20 4.45
CA GLU A 51 -4.33 -13.19 3.48
C GLU A 51 -3.94 -12.28 2.32
N TYR A 52 -4.04 -12.74 1.08
CA TYR A 52 -3.76 -11.91 -0.09
C TYR A 52 -5.03 -11.18 -0.52
N LEU A 53 -4.94 -9.86 -0.70
CA LEU A 53 -6.03 -9.03 -1.22
C LEU A 53 -5.53 -8.18 -2.38
N GLU A 54 -5.94 -8.56 -3.59
CA GLU A 54 -5.53 -7.87 -4.81
C GLU A 54 -5.77 -6.35 -4.73
N GLY A 55 -4.76 -5.56 -5.10
CA GLY A 55 -4.80 -4.10 -5.00
C GLY A 55 -4.51 -3.55 -3.60
N ARG A 56 -3.97 -4.38 -2.69
CA ARG A 56 -3.49 -3.96 -1.38
C ARG A 56 -1.98 -3.75 -1.32
N ILE A 57 -1.61 -2.59 -0.77
CA ILE A 57 -0.25 -2.32 -0.33
C ILE A 57 -0.23 -2.13 1.19
N ASN A 58 0.80 -2.68 1.82
CA ASN A 58 1.06 -2.57 3.24
C ASN A 58 2.32 -1.72 3.45
N PHE A 59 2.25 -0.83 4.44
CA PHE A 59 3.38 -0.04 4.92
C PHE A 59 3.70 -0.46 6.36
N GLU A 60 4.97 -0.75 6.63
CA GLU A 60 5.51 -0.68 7.97
C GLU A 60 5.92 0.77 8.24
N VAL A 61 5.39 1.35 9.31
CA VAL A 61 5.62 2.74 9.67
C VAL A 61 6.29 2.79 11.03
N LYS A 62 7.47 3.41 11.09
CA LYS A 62 8.20 3.69 12.32
C LYS A 62 8.40 5.20 12.44
N ASP A 63 8.07 5.76 13.61
CA ASP A 63 8.23 7.19 13.88
C ASP A 63 7.56 8.08 12.80
N GLY A 64 6.39 7.66 12.30
CA GLY A 64 5.65 8.35 11.24
C GLY A 64 6.24 8.23 9.83
N THR A 65 7.31 7.46 9.65
CA THR A 65 8.00 7.26 8.37
C THR A 65 7.88 5.81 7.91
N VAL A 66 7.65 5.59 6.63
CA VAL A 66 7.58 4.25 6.05
C VAL A 66 8.98 3.62 6.02
N THR A 67 9.15 2.46 6.66
CA THR A 67 10.42 1.72 6.72
C THR A 67 10.43 0.50 5.79
N ARG A 68 9.25 -0.04 5.47
CA ARG A 68 9.10 -1.18 4.57
C ARG A 68 7.75 -1.13 3.87
N CYS A 69 7.70 -1.66 2.65
CA CYS A 69 6.46 -1.80 1.88
C CYS A 69 6.36 -3.20 1.30
N TRP A 70 5.15 -3.76 1.24
CA TRP A 70 4.90 -5.02 0.55
C TRP A 70 3.47 -5.12 0.06
N LEU A 71 3.30 -5.88 -1.03
CA LEU A 71 2.00 -6.27 -1.52
C LEU A 71 1.41 -7.33 -0.59
N GLY A 72 0.11 -7.33 -0.43
CA GLY A 72 -0.57 -8.42 0.26
C GLY A 72 -2.01 -8.42 -0.10
#